data_AF-A0A3A0EFD3-F1
#
_entry.id   AF-A0A3A0EFD3-F1
#
_cell.length_a   1.000
_cell.length_b   1.000
_cell.length_c   1.000
_cell.angle_alpha   90.00
_cell.angle_beta   90.00
_cell.angle_gamma   90.00
#
_symmetry.space_group_name_H-M   'P 1'
#
loop_
_entity.id
_entity.type
_entity.pdbx_description
1 polymer ?
#
loop_
_entity_poly.entity_id
_entity_poly.type
_entity_poly.pdbx_seq_one_letter_code
_entity_poly.pdbx_strand_id
1 'polypeptide(L)' 'MSEPTIAQKAPYPVEVDAGKTCWWCACGLSRTQPFCDGTHKTL' A
#
# COMPACT_ATOMS: atom_id res chain seq x y z
N MET A 1 8.71 7.54 10.12
CA MET A 1 7.34 7.13 9.74
C MET A 1 6.44 8.30 10.04
N SER A 2 6.15 9.11 9.02
CA SER A 2 5.21 10.22 9.06
C SER A 2 3.77 9.71 9.13
N GLU A 3 2.83 10.60 9.46
CA GLU A 3 1.40 10.28 9.50
C GLU A 3 0.93 9.69 8.16
N PRO A 4 0.14 8.59 8.16
CA PRO A 4 -0.40 8.02 6.94
C PRO A 4 -1.29 9.01 6.17
N THR A 5 -1.19 9.02 4.85
CA THR A 5 -2.02 9.85 3.97
C THR A 5 -3.16 9.03 3.36
N ILE A 6 -4.31 9.65 3.11
CA ILE A 6 -5.44 8.98 2.43
C ILE A 6 -5.09 8.79 0.95
N ALA A 7 -4.80 7.55 0.55
CA ALA A 7 -4.54 7.22 -0.86
C ALA A 7 -5.80 7.39 -1.74
N GLN A 8 -6.96 6.92 -1.26
CA GLN A 8 -8.29 7.17 -1.84
C GLN A 8 -9.39 6.90 -0.81
N LYS A 9 -10.63 7.36 -1.05
CA LYS A 9 -11.80 7.17 -0.16
C LYS A 9 -12.61 5.90 -0.48
N ALA A 10 -11.97 4.87 -1.03
CA ALA A 10 -12.60 3.63 -1.48
C ALA A 10 -11.63 2.43 -1.34
N PRO A 11 -12.13 1.18 -1.25
CA PRO A 11 -11.25 0.01 -1.21
C PRO A 11 -10.56 -0.26 -2.55
N TYR A 12 -9.47 -1.02 -2.50
CA TYR A 12 -8.83 -1.60 -3.68
C TYR A 12 -9.22 -3.08 -3.80
N PRO A 13 -10.11 -3.44 -4.74
CA PRO A 13 -10.36 -4.85 -5.03
C PRO A 13 -9.13 -5.43 -5.74
N VAL A 14 -8.57 -6.50 -5.18
CA VAL A 14 -7.42 -7.21 -5.76
C VAL A 14 -7.65 -8.71 -5.66
N GLU A 15 -7.32 -9.41 -6.73
CA GLU A 15 -7.20 -10.86 -6.71
C GLU A 15 -5.88 -11.24 -6.02
N VAL A 16 -5.92 -12.24 -5.14
CA VAL A 16 -4.74 -12.73 -4.44
C VAL A 16 -4.62 -14.23 -4.65
N ASP A 17 -3.40 -14.68 -4.87
CA ASP A 17 -3.10 -16.10 -5.03
C ASP A 17 -2.81 -16.74 -3.66
N ALA A 18 -3.36 -17.91 -3.43
CA ALA A 18 -3.08 -18.69 -2.22
C ALA A 18 -1.58 -18.95 -2.07
N GLY A 19 -1.06 -18.69 -0.87
CA GLY A 19 0.36 -18.89 -0.55
C GLY A 19 1.32 -17.81 -1.05
N LYS A 20 0.85 -16.77 -1.77
CA LYS A 20 1.70 -15.62 -2.13
C LYS A 20 1.68 -14.54 -1.06
N THR A 21 2.87 -14.11 -0.66
CA THR A 21 3.02 -12.95 0.24
C THR A 21 2.76 -11.66 -0.52
N CYS A 22 1.85 -10.85 0.01
CA CYS A 22 1.61 -9.50 -0.46
C CYS A 22 2.06 -8.49 0.59
N TRP A 23 2.75 -7.43 0.16
CA TRP A 23 3.18 -6.35 1.05
C TRP A 23 2.17 -5.22 0.96
N TRP A 24 1.34 -5.03 1.98
CA TRP A 24 0.30 -4.00 1.97
C TRP A 24 0.86 -2.62 2.32
N CYS A 25 0.39 -1.57 1.64
CA CYS A 25 0.80 -0.20 1.91
C CYS A 25 0.05 0.36 3.14
N ALA A 26 0.78 0.62 4.22
CA ALA A 26 0.21 1.23 5.44
C ALA A 26 0.40 2.77 5.54
N CYS A 27 1.30 3.36 4.74
CA CYS A 27 1.56 4.81 4.78
C CYS A 27 0.66 5.63 3.85
N GLY A 28 -0.01 4.98 2.90
CA GLY A 28 -0.84 5.65 1.90
C GLY A 28 -0.09 6.42 0.79
N LEU A 29 1.25 6.34 0.77
CA LEU A 29 2.09 7.09 -0.17
C LEU A 29 2.66 6.24 -1.32
N SER A 30 2.36 4.93 -1.32
CA SER A 30 2.77 4.05 -2.43
C SER A 30 2.17 4.51 -3.75
N ARG A 31 2.97 4.44 -4.81
CA ARG A 31 2.57 4.68 -6.20
C ARG A 31 1.96 3.45 -6.86
N THR A 32 2.06 2.29 -6.22
CA THR A 32 1.51 1.00 -6.68
C THR A 32 0.48 0.44 -5.71
N GLN A 33 -0.45 1.28 -5.24
CA GLN A 33 -1.54 0.87 -4.35
C GLN A 33 -2.31 -0.35 -4.90
N PRO A 34 -2.78 -1.27 -4.04
CA PRO A 34 -2.72 -1.23 -2.57
C PRO A 34 -1.40 -1.74 -1.96
N PHE A 35 -0.39 -2.05 -2.78
CA PHE A 35 0.83 -2.70 -2.33
C PHE A 35 1.94 -1.70 -2.02
N CYS A 36 2.87 -2.11 -1.16
CA CYS A 36 4.02 -1.33 -0.75
C CYS A 36 5.09 -1.31 -1.83
N ASP A 37 5.58 -0.12 -2.18
CA ASP A 37 6.68 0.12 -3.12
C ASP A 37 7.95 0.68 -2.45
N GLY A 38 7.93 0.82 -1.13
CA GLY A 38 9.04 1.38 -0.36
C GLY A 38 9.08 2.92 -0.27
N THR A 39 8.12 3.65 -0.83
CA THR A 39 8.06 5.14 -0.76
C THR A 39 8.14 5.68 0.67
N HIS A 40 7.67 4.92 1.68
CA HIS A 40 7.74 5.31 3.09
C HIS A 40 9.15 5.43 3.68
N LYS A 41 10.18 4.96 2.98
CA LYS A 41 11.57 5.00 3.47
C LYS A 41 12.28 6.32 3.24
N THR A 42 11.80 7.10 2.27
CA THR A 42 12.47 8.34 1.81
C THR A 42 11.76 9.59 2.32
N LEU A 43 10.95 9.46 3.37
CA LEU A 43 10.10 10.49 3.96
C LEU A 43 10.40 10.67 5.44
#